data_AF-A0A7R9HSJ3-F1
#
_entry.id   AF-A0A7R9HSJ3-F1
#
_cell.length_a   1.000
_cell.length_b   1.000
_cell.length_c   1.000
_cell.angle_alpha   90.00
_cell.angle_beta   90.00
_cell.angle_gamma   90.00
#
_symmetry.space_group_name_H-M   'P 1'
#
loop_
_entity.id
_entity.type
_entity.pdbx_description
1 polymer ?
#
loop_
_entity_poly.entity_id
_entity_poly.type
_entity_poly.pdbx_seq_one_letter_code
_entity_poly.pdbx_strand_id
1 'polypeptide(L)'
;MDHTKSTFKFQSPHESLRNFVLSITEAARVLNTDLGEPELVDIILENVSPLTRRHFVFANKPSSIQDLYALASLIEGTLLSEEEYLNAHAPAVASRGQMGSIPGATNSAPSFGAPPLGSRT
;
A
#
# COMPACT_ATOMS: atom_id res chain seq x y z
N MET A 1 36.13 2.36 16.90
CA MET A 1 34.81 3.03 16.96
C MET A 1 34.68 3.76 15.64
N ASP A 2 34.02 3.13 14.68
CA ASP A 2 33.88 3.63 13.30
C ASP A 2 32.88 4.78 13.25
N HIS A 3 33.39 6.00 13.08
CA HIS A 3 32.59 7.22 13.05
C HIS A 3 31.86 7.46 11.72
N THR A 4 32.02 6.59 10.72
CA THR A 4 31.43 6.75 9.39
C THR A 4 30.03 6.16 9.25
N LYS A 5 29.57 5.30 10.18
CA LYS A 5 28.25 4.65 10.10
C LYS A 5 27.07 5.59 10.40
N SER A 6 27.32 6.83 10.84
CA SER A 6 26.29 7.72 11.43
C SER A 6 25.71 8.79 10.48
N THR A 7 26.11 8.86 9.21
CA THR A 7 25.75 9.99 8.33
C THR A 7 24.79 9.62 7.19
N PHE A 8 24.18 8.44 7.22
CA PHE A 8 23.17 8.08 6.22
C PHE A 8 21.76 8.24 6.79
N LYS A 9 20.90 8.91 6.01
CA LYS A 9 19.52 9.20 6.40
C LYS A 9 18.65 7.94 6.38
N PHE A 10 17.60 7.94 7.21
CA PHE A 10 16.51 6.98 7.09
C PHE A 10 15.62 7.29 5.87
N GLN A 11 15.03 6.25 5.28
CA GLN A 11 14.02 6.42 4.24
C GLN A 11 12.80 7.16 4.79
N SER A 12 12.35 8.18 4.07
CA SER A 12 11.17 8.95 4.49
C SER A 12 9.87 8.15 4.24
N PRO A 13 8.79 8.35 5.01
CA PRO A 13 7.55 7.57 4.90
C PRO A 13 6.89 7.57 3.52
N HIS A 14 7.12 8.62 2.73
CA HIS A 14 6.56 8.79 1.38
C HIS A 14 7.62 8.66 0.27
N GLU A 15 8.84 8.30 0.63
CA GLU A 15 9.94 8.15 -0.33
C GLU A 15 9.93 6.72 -0.88
N SER A 16 9.90 6.56 -2.21
CA SER A 16 10.03 5.24 -2.83
C SER A 16 11.42 4.65 -2.57
N LEU A 17 11.51 3.32 -2.57
CA LEU A 17 12.80 2.65 -2.41
C LEU A 17 13.81 3.06 -3.49
N ARG A 18 13.34 3.24 -4.73
CA ARG A 18 14.18 3.70 -5.84
C ARG A 18 14.80 5.07 -5.54
N ASN A 19 14.00 6.03 -5.08
CA ASN A 19 14.47 7.38 -4.76
C ASN A 19 15.42 7.37 -3.56
N PHE A 20 15.13 6.51 -2.57
CA PHE A 20 15.99 6.35 -1.42
C PHE A 20 17.37 5.81 -1.81
N VAL A 21 17.43 4.72 -2.57
CA VAL A 21 18.68 4.13 -3.10
C VAL A 21 19.47 5.20 -3.86
N LEU A 22 18.83 5.90 -4.80
CA LEU A 22 19.46 6.96 -5.58
C LEU A 22 20.05 8.06 -4.69
N SER A 23 19.30 8.52 -3.68
CA SER A 23 19.75 9.57 -2.78
C SER A 23 21.00 9.18 -1.97
N ILE A 24 21.08 7.93 -1.53
CA ILE A 24 22.22 7.42 -0.76
C ILE A 24 23.43 7.23 -1.67
N THR A 25 23.24 6.69 -2.89
CA THR A 25 24.33 6.51 -3.85
C THR A 25 24.91 7.84 -4.33
N GLU A 26 24.07 8.84 -4.57
CA GLU A 26 24.52 10.19 -4.95
C GLU A 26 25.21 10.88 -3.78
N ALA A 27 24.69 10.76 -2.55
CA ALA A 27 25.36 11.30 -1.36
C ALA A 27 26.74 10.67 -1.15
N ALA A 28 26.86 9.34 -1.27
CA ALA A 28 28.13 8.63 -1.16
C ALA A 28 29.14 9.10 -2.22
N ARG A 29 28.67 9.32 -3.45
CA ARG A 29 29.49 9.85 -4.56
C ARG A 29 29.94 11.29 -4.31
N VAL A 30 29.05 12.18 -3.89
CA VAL A 30 29.38 13.60 -3.61
C VAL A 30 30.35 13.72 -2.44
N LEU A 31 30.16 12.89 -1.41
CA LEU A 31 31.03 12.85 -0.24
C LEU A 31 32.35 12.11 -0.49
N ASN A 32 32.55 11.52 -1.68
CA ASN A 32 33.69 10.66 -2.03
C ASN A 32 34.00 9.65 -0.92
N THR A 33 32.97 8.92 -0.47
CA THR A 33 33.15 7.92 0.58
C THR A 33 33.97 6.74 0.08
N ASP A 34 34.89 6.23 0.90
CA ASP A 34 35.67 5.02 0.62
C ASP A 34 34.85 3.71 0.74
N LEU A 35 33.52 3.81 0.87
CA LEU A 35 32.64 2.67 1.09
C LEU A 35 32.49 1.82 -0.17
N GLY A 36 32.62 0.51 0.01
CA GLY A 36 32.33 -0.44 -1.06
C GLY A 36 30.84 -0.52 -1.37
N GLU A 37 30.52 -0.96 -2.59
CA GLU A 37 29.13 -1.26 -2.98
C GLU A 37 28.39 -2.18 -1.97
N PRO A 38 28.96 -3.30 -1.46
CA PRO A 38 28.26 -4.13 -0.49
C PRO A 38 27.97 -3.40 0.83
N GLU A 39 28.85 -2.50 1.27
CA GLU A 39 28.63 -1.70 2.48
C GLU A 39 27.50 -0.68 2.28
N LEU A 40 27.44 -0.05 1.09
CA LEU A 40 26.33 0.83 0.73
C LEU A 40 25.00 0.07 0.69
N VAL A 41 25.00 -1.14 0.15
CA VAL A 41 23.81 -2.00 0.13
C VAL A 41 23.35 -2.32 1.55
N ASP A 42 24.27 -2.67 2.45
CA ASP A 42 23.96 -2.93 3.85
C ASP A 42 23.40 -1.70 4.55
N ILE A 43 24.02 -0.53 4.35
CA ILE A 43 23.53 0.75 4.90
C ILE A 43 22.12 1.04 4.39
N ILE A 44 21.87 0.89 3.09
CA ILE A 44 20.55 1.11 2.51
C ILE A 44 19.55 0.18 3.17
N LEU A 45 19.83 -1.14 3.20
CA LEU A 45 18.95 -2.14 3.78
C LEU A 45 18.66 -1.89 5.26
N GLU A 46 19.66 -1.47 6.04
CA GLU A 46 19.53 -1.09 7.46
C GLU A 46 18.63 0.14 7.67
N ASN A 47 18.63 1.09 6.74
CA ASN A 47 17.95 2.39 6.85
C ASN A 47 16.61 2.47 6.08
N VAL A 48 16.19 1.39 5.40
CA VAL A 48 14.86 1.28 4.80
C VAL A 48 13.77 1.38 5.85
N SER A 49 12.69 2.09 5.53
CA SER A 49 11.54 2.26 6.41
C SER A 49 10.86 0.92 6.71
N PRO A 50 10.31 0.71 7.91
CA PRO A 50 9.58 -0.53 8.23
C PRO A 50 8.41 -0.81 7.26
N LEU A 51 7.75 0.25 6.76
CA LEU A 51 6.66 0.14 5.80
C LEU A 51 7.11 -0.41 4.46
N THR A 52 8.25 0.03 3.93
CA THR A 52 8.82 -0.54 2.70
C THR A 52 9.41 -1.93 2.97
N ARG A 53 10.05 -2.12 4.13
CA ARG A 53 10.69 -3.38 4.51
C ARG A 53 9.68 -4.53 4.66
N ARG A 54 8.40 -4.29 4.95
CA ARG A 54 7.39 -5.36 4.99
C ARG A 54 7.17 -6.05 3.62
N HIS A 55 7.52 -5.37 2.53
CA HIS A 55 7.41 -5.89 1.17
C HIS A 55 8.69 -6.62 0.72
N PHE A 56 9.70 -6.72 1.59
CA PHE A 56 10.96 -7.39 1.30
C PHE A 56 10.75 -8.90 1.39
N VAL A 57 10.32 -9.49 0.27
CA VAL A 57 10.19 -10.94 0.12
C VAL A 57 11.28 -11.41 -0.83
N PHE A 58 12.37 -11.94 -0.27
CA PHE A 58 13.48 -12.45 -1.06
C PHE A 58 13.84 -13.87 -0.65
N ALA A 59 14.25 -14.68 -1.64
CA ALA A 59 14.98 -15.91 -1.37
C ALA A 59 16.42 -15.62 -0.90
N ASN A 60 17.04 -14.55 -1.40
CA ASN A 60 18.40 -14.12 -1.07
C ASN A 60 18.47 -12.61 -0.84
N LYS A 61 19.33 -12.19 0.09
CA LYS A 61 19.58 -10.77 0.39
C LYS A 61 20.24 -10.07 -0.82
N PRO A 62 19.80 -8.84 -1.19
CA PRO A 62 20.48 -8.04 -2.22
C PRO A 62 21.95 -7.82 -1.88
N SER A 63 22.82 -7.88 -2.89
CA SER A 63 24.28 -7.73 -2.73
C SER A 63 24.88 -6.62 -3.59
N SER A 64 24.10 -6.09 -4.53
CA SER A 64 24.47 -5.00 -5.42
C SER A 64 23.41 -3.90 -5.44
N ILE A 65 23.78 -2.71 -5.88
CA ILE A 65 22.85 -1.60 -6.12
C ILE A 65 21.86 -1.99 -7.22
N GLN A 66 22.28 -2.79 -8.19
CA GLN A 66 21.40 -3.31 -9.24
C GLN A 66 20.29 -4.19 -8.65
N ASP A 67 20.62 -5.07 -7.70
CA ASP A 67 19.62 -5.89 -6.99
C ASP A 67 18.60 -5.02 -6.25
N LEU A 68 19.05 -3.92 -5.65
CA LEU A 68 18.18 -2.96 -4.97
C LEU A 68 17.21 -2.25 -5.93
N TYR A 69 17.65 -1.90 -7.14
CA TYR A 69 16.76 -1.33 -8.17
C TYR A 69 15.76 -2.36 -8.73
N ALA A 70 16.19 -3.61 -8.90
CA ALA A 70 15.30 -4.71 -9.30
C ALA A 70 14.22 -4.92 -8.23
N LEU A 71 14.63 -4.95 -6.95
CA LEU A 71 13.72 -5.00 -5.82
C LEU A 71 12.75 -3.81 -5.79
N ALA A 72 13.25 -2.58 -5.94
CA ALA A 72 12.40 -1.40 -5.93
C ALA A 72 11.31 -1.50 -7.01
N SER A 73 11.67 -1.98 -8.19
CA SER A 73 10.72 -2.19 -9.30
C SER A 73 9.68 -3.26 -8.97
N LEU A 74 10.07 -4.35 -8.31
CA LEU A 74 9.15 -5.41 -7.86
C LEU A 74 8.15 -4.88 -6.81
N ILE A 75 8.64 -4.12 -5.82
CA ILE A 75 7.79 -3.54 -4.77
C ILE A 75 6.81 -2.53 -5.37
N GLU A 76 7.29 -1.65 -6.26
CA GLU A 76 6.43 -0.69 -6.95
C GLU A 76 5.33 -1.40 -7.75
N GLY A 77 5.67 -2.47 -8.49
CA GLY A 77 4.67 -3.29 -9.19
C GLY A 77 3.67 -3.95 -8.24
N THR A 78 4.12 -4.42 -7.08
CA THR A 78 3.25 -5.04 -6.07
C THR A 78 2.31 -4.01 -5.44
N LEU A 79 2.81 -2.83 -5.08
CA LEU A 79 2.01 -1.74 -4.52
C LEU A 79 0.95 -1.24 -5.50
N LEU A 80 1.31 -1.08 -6.78
CA LEU A 80 0.36 -0.74 -7.83
C LEU A 80 -0.77 -1.78 -7.93
N SER A 81 -0.42 -3.07 -7.91
CA SER A 81 -1.41 -4.15 -7.95
C SER A 81 -2.31 -4.19 -6.70
N GLU A 82 -1.76 -3.84 -5.54
CA GLU A 82 -2.51 -3.76 -4.27
C GLU A 82 -3.51 -2.58 -4.31
N GLU A 83 -3.07 -1.42 -4.78
CA GLU A 83 -3.94 -0.25 -4.97
C GLU A 83 -5.05 -0.52 -6.00
N GLU A 84 -4.73 -1.18 -7.13
CA GLU A 84 -5.73 -1.58 -8.12
C GLU A 84 -6.75 -2.56 -7.53
N TYR A 85 -6.30 -3.56 -6.76
CA TYR A 85 -7.19 -4.50 -6.08
C TYR A 85 -8.11 -3.78 -5.09
N LEU A 86 -7.56 -2.90 -4.25
CA LEU A 86 -8.31 -2.13 -3.27
C LEU A 86 -9.29 -1.17 -3.93
N ASN A 87 -8.94 -0.55 -5.05
CA ASN A 87 -9.84 0.35 -5.77
C ASN A 87 -10.97 -0.43 -6.47
N ALA A 88 -10.65 -1.59 -7.06
CA ALA A 88 -11.64 -2.45 -7.71
C ALA A 88 -12.59 -3.15 -6.72
N HIS A 89 -12.13 -3.39 -5.49
CA HIS A 89 -12.87 -4.12 -4.45
C HIS A 89 -13.18 -3.26 -3.22
N ALA A 90 -13.00 -1.94 -3.31
CA ALA A 90 -13.46 -1.02 -2.29
C ALA A 90 -14.97 -1.24 -2.12
N PRO A 91 -15.45 -1.64 -0.94
CA PRO A 91 -16.86 -1.89 -0.76
C PRO A 91 -17.58 -0.56 -1.01
N ALA A 92 -18.63 -0.60 -1.84
CA ALA A 92 -19.47 0.55 -2.22
C ALA A 92 -20.27 1.12 -1.03
N VAL A 93 -19.60 1.43 0.08
CA VAL A 93 -20.17 1.99 1.31
C VAL A 93 -19.93 3.50 1.32
N ALA A 94 -20.31 4.16 0.23
CA ALA A 94 -20.43 5.62 0.18
C ALA A 94 -21.67 6.09 -0.60
N SER A 95 -22.66 5.21 -0.81
CA SER A 95 -23.95 5.55 -1.42
C SER A 95 -25.13 5.09 -0.58
N ARG A 96 -25.08 5.30 0.74
CA ARG A 96 -26.28 5.23 1.60
C ARG A 96 -26.48 6.55 2.32
N GLY A 97 -26.78 7.57 1.53
CA GLY A 97 -27.02 8.93 1.99
C GLY A 97 -27.71 9.81 0.95
N GLN A 98 -28.60 9.25 0.11
CA GLN A 98 -29.55 10.07 -0.64
C GLN A 98 -30.94 9.46 -0.52
N MET A 99 -31.66 9.97 0.47
CA MET A 99 -33.06 9.71 0.72
C MET A 99 -33.87 10.63 -0.21
N GLY A 100 -34.75 10.01 -1.01
CA GLY A 100 -36.03 10.61 -1.42
C GLY A 100 -36.03 11.52 -2.64
N SER A 101 -36.44 10.96 -3.78
CA SER A 101 -37.71 11.35 -4.46
C SER A 101 -37.90 10.49 -5.72
N ILE A 102 -38.87 9.57 -5.71
CA ILE A 102 -39.41 8.98 -6.95
C ILE A 102 -40.82 9.53 -7.15
N PRO A 103 -41.09 10.31 -8.22
CA PRO A 103 -42.43 10.64 -8.62
C PRO A 103 -42.98 9.51 -9.51
N GLY A 104 -44.15 8.98 -9.13
CA GLY A 104 -45.02 8.20 -10.01
C GLY A 104 -44.67 6.71 -10.16
N ALA A 105 -45.26 5.89 -9.29
CA ALA A 105 -45.57 4.50 -9.63
C ALA A 105 -46.88 4.10 -8.94
N THR A 106 -47.97 4.19 -9.69
CA THR A 106 -49.27 3.62 -9.34
C THR A 106 -49.16 2.10 -9.38
N ASN A 107 -49.38 1.40 -8.28
CA ASN A 107 -49.92 0.04 -8.34
C ASN A 107 -50.50 -0.43 -7.01
N SER A 108 -51.84 -0.41 -6.94
CA SER A 108 -52.73 -1.48 -6.49
C SER A 108 -52.21 -2.41 -5.37
N ALA A 109 -52.73 -2.20 -4.16
CA ALA A 109 -52.57 -3.12 -3.03
C ALA A 109 -53.44 -4.39 -3.21
N PRO A 110 -52.96 -5.60 -2.86
CA PRO A 110 -53.82 -6.75 -2.71
C PRO A 110 -54.47 -6.74 -1.32
N SER A 111 -55.80 -6.80 -1.31
CA SER A 111 -56.65 -6.89 -0.13
C SER A 111 -56.54 -8.28 0.50
N PHE A 112 -56.04 -8.39 1.73
CA PHE A 112 -56.12 -9.62 2.51
C PHE A 112 -57.43 -9.61 3.32
N GLY A 113 -58.37 -10.46 2.90
CA GLY A 113 -59.67 -10.63 3.55
C GLY A 113 -59.55 -11.21 4.96
N ALA A 114 -60.31 -10.65 5.89
CA ALA A 114 -60.49 -11.17 7.25
C ALA A 114 -61.34 -12.46 7.24
N PRO A 115 -61.05 -13.47 8.10
CA PRO A 115 -61.90 -14.63 8.25
C PRO A 115 -63.11 -14.33 9.17
N PRO A 116 -64.28 -14.97 8.94
CA PRO A 116 -65.50 -14.69 9.68
C PRO A 116 -65.56 -15.37 11.06
N LEU A 117 -66.13 -14.67 12.05
CA LEU A 117 -66.51 -15.22 13.36
C LEU A 117 -67.62 -16.28 13.17
N GLY A 118 -67.33 -17.52 13.58
CA GLY A 118 -68.31 -18.59 13.71
C GLY A 118 -68.73 -18.79 15.17
N SER A 119 -70.03 -18.66 15.41
CA SER A 119 -70.71 -18.88 16.69
C SER A 119 -70.77 -20.37 17.07
N ARG A 120 -70.44 -20.69 18.33
CA ARG A 120 -70.75 -21.90 19.09
C ARG A 120 -70.71 -21.44 20.55
N THR A 121 -71.71 -21.57 21.41
CA THR A 121 -72.94 -22.38 21.52
C THR A 121 -73.90 -21.63 22.44
#